data_AF-A0A921GAE3-F1
#
_entry.id   AF-A0A921GAE3-F1
#
_cell.length_a   1.000
_cell.length_b   1.000
_cell.length_c   1.000
_cell.angle_alpha   90.00
_cell.angle_beta   90.00
_cell.angle_gamma   90.00
#
_symmetry.space_group_name_H-M   'P 1'
#
loop_
_entity.id
_entity.type
_entity.pdbx_description
1 polymer ?
#
loop_
_entity_poly.entity_id
_entity_poly.type
_entity_poly.pdbx_seq_one_letter_code
_entity_poly.pdbx_strand_id
1 'polypeptide(L)'
;MNTTLLIMAAGIGSRFGTGIKQLEPVGLHNEIIMDYSIHDAISAGFNKIIFVIRKDIEADFRERIGNRVEAICASLNVEIAYAFQDLSSIPAGYTVPNGRTKPWGTGR
;
A
#
# COMPACT_ATOMS: atom_id res chain seq x y z
N MET A 1 -0.11 18.24 15.12
CA MET A 1 -0.89 16.98 15.17
C MET A 1 -0.31 16.07 14.11
N ASN A 2 0.00 14.81 14.41
CA ASN A 2 0.47 13.87 13.40
C ASN A 2 -0.74 13.09 12.86
N THR A 3 -1.00 13.22 11.57
CA THR A 3 -2.15 12.62 10.91
C THR A 3 -1.64 11.68 9.83
N THR A 4 -2.01 10.41 9.95
CA THR A 4 -1.47 9.32 9.13
C THR A 4 -2.49 8.82 8.11
N LEU A 5 -2.09 8.73 6.85
CA LEU A 5 -2.85 8.07 5.79
C LEU A 5 -2.41 6.61 5.74
N LEU A 6 -3.33 5.68 6.05
CA LEU A 6 -3.09 4.25 5.93
C LEU A 6 -3.66 3.76 4.59
N ILE A 7 -2.79 3.32 3.69
CA ILE A 7 -3.18 2.77 2.38
C ILE A 7 -3.09 1.24 2.43
N MET A 8 -4.24 0.57 2.27
CA MET A 8 -4.31 -0.88 2.20
C MET A 8 -4.12 -1.37 0.77
N ALA A 9 -2.90 -1.73 0.41
CA ALA A 9 -2.49 -2.14 -0.94
C ALA A 9 -2.01 -3.62 -1.03
N ALA A 10 -2.29 -4.43 -0.02
CA ALA A 10 -1.93 -5.85 0.03
C ALA A 10 -2.79 -6.74 -0.89
N GLY A 11 -3.84 -6.19 -1.51
CA GLY A 11 -4.69 -6.89 -2.47
C GLY A 11 -4.19 -6.74 -3.91
N ILE A 12 -3.80 -7.85 -4.54
CA ILE A 12 -3.68 -7.92 -6.00
C ILE A 12 -5.07 -8.27 -6.53
N GLY A 13 -5.58 -7.50 -7.49
CA GLY A 13 -6.87 -7.76 -8.13
C GLY A 13 -6.87 -9.02 -8.98
N SER A 14 -6.84 -10.20 -8.37
CA SER A 14 -6.84 -11.51 -9.08
C SER A 14 -8.08 -11.75 -9.94
N ARG A 15 -9.17 -11.01 -9.69
CA ARG A 15 -10.41 -11.06 -10.47
C ARG A 15 -10.32 -10.37 -11.84
N PHE A 16 -9.21 -9.69 -12.14
CA PHE A 16 -9.08 -8.87 -13.35
C PHE A 16 -7.90 -9.26 -14.26
N GLY A 17 -7.25 -10.40 -14.02
CA GLY A 17 -6.15 -10.90 -14.85
C GLY A 17 -4.82 -10.21 -14.55
N THR A 18 -3.82 -11.02 -14.17
CA THR A 18 -2.34 -10.81 -14.11
C THR A 18 -1.73 -9.47 -13.62
N GLY A 19 -2.51 -8.45 -13.25
CA GLY A 19 -2.01 -7.11 -12.91
C GLY A 19 -2.59 -6.55 -11.61
N ILE A 20 -1.84 -5.64 -10.99
CA ILE A 20 -2.31 -4.88 -9.84
C ILE A 20 -3.08 -3.67 -10.38
N LYS A 21 -4.41 -3.79 -10.51
CA LYS A 21 -5.27 -2.73 -11.07
C LYS A 21 -5.10 -1.34 -10.43
N GLN A 22 -4.68 -1.28 -9.17
CA GLN A 22 -4.41 0.01 -8.51
C GLN A 22 -3.10 0.67 -8.97
N LEU A 23 -2.25 -0.05 -9.69
CA LEU A 23 -1.03 0.45 -10.33
C LEU A 23 -1.23 0.74 -11.83
N GLU A 24 -2.46 0.59 -12.33
CA GLU A 24 -2.80 0.96 -13.70
C GLU A 24 -2.96 2.48 -13.79
N PRO A 25 -2.38 3.11 -14.83
CA PRO A 25 -2.50 4.54 -15.02
C PRO A 25 -3.94 4.93 -15.33
N VAL A 26 -4.38 6.02 -14.71
CA VAL A 26 -5.70 6.66 -14.91
C VAL A 26 -5.56 8.11 -15.40
N GLY A 27 -4.39 8.72 -15.23
CA GLY A 27 -4.08 10.07 -15.68
C GLY A 27 -3.32 10.13 -17.01
N LEU A 28 -3.15 11.35 -17.54
CA LEU A 28 -2.52 11.61 -18.84
C LEU A 28 -0.99 11.40 -18.83
N HIS A 29 -0.36 11.37 -17.65
CA HIS A 29 1.08 11.19 -17.47
C HIS A 29 1.41 9.95 -16.65
N ASN A 30 0.60 8.91 -16.79
CA ASN A 30 0.71 7.65 -16.04
C ASN A 30 0.48 7.78 -14.53
N GLU A 31 -0.23 8.83 -14.09
CA GLU A 31 -0.70 8.91 -12.72
C GLU A 31 -1.69 7.78 -12.45
N ILE A 32 -1.58 7.17 -11.28
CA ILE A 32 -2.48 6.14 -10.79
C ILE A 32 -3.41 6.73 -9.73
N ILE A 33 -4.48 6.01 -9.38
CA ILE A 33 -5.46 6.51 -8.41
C ILE A 33 -4.86 6.83 -7.02
N MET A 34 -3.82 6.10 -6.61
CA MET A 34 -3.14 6.37 -5.34
C MET A 34 -2.40 7.72 -5.33
N ASP A 35 -1.89 8.20 -6.48
CA ASP A 35 -1.20 9.49 -6.53
C ASP A 35 -2.14 10.63 -6.12
N TYR A 36 -3.37 10.61 -6.64
CA TYR A 36 -4.41 11.58 -6.29
C TYR A 36 -4.77 11.49 -4.81
N SER A 37 -4.94 10.27 -4.28
CA SER A 37 -5.25 10.07 -2.86
C SER A 37 -4.15 10.62 -1.94
N ILE A 38 -2.89 10.45 -2.32
CA ILE A 38 -1.73 10.96 -1.58
C ILE A 38 -1.64 12.49 -1.70
N HIS A 39 -1.83 13.03 -2.90
CA HIS A 39 -1.85 14.47 -3.14
C HIS A 39 -2.91 15.18 -2.29
N ASP A 40 -4.13 14.66 -2.29
CA ASP A 40 -5.24 15.22 -1.52
C ASP A 40 -4.99 15.11 -0.01
N ALA A 41 -4.45 13.98 0.46
CA ALA A 41 -4.12 13.80 1.87
C ALA A 41 -3.04 14.78 2.34
N ILE A 42 -1.96 14.95 1.57
CA ILE A 42 -0.92 15.92 1.89
C ILE A 42 -1.51 17.34 1.90
N SER A 43 -2.34 17.68 0.92
CA SER A 43 -3.03 18.98 0.86
C SER A 43 -3.97 19.21 2.05
N ALA A 44 -4.56 18.14 2.59
CA ALA A 44 -5.38 18.17 3.80
C ALA A 44 -4.55 18.19 5.11
N GLY A 45 -3.22 18.19 5.04
CA GLY A 45 -2.32 18.27 6.19
C GLY A 45 -1.90 16.92 6.79
N PHE A 46 -2.05 15.82 6.08
CA PHE A 46 -1.46 14.54 6.48
C PHE A 46 0.06 14.60 6.34
N ASN A 47 0.77 14.12 7.36
CA ASN A 47 2.23 14.22 7.46
C ASN A 47 2.92 12.86 7.60
N LYS A 48 2.16 11.77 7.52
CA LYS A 48 2.67 10.41 7.48
C LYS A 48 1.80 9.54 6.57
N ILE A 49 2.42 8.66 5.80
CA ILE A 49 1.75 7.71 4.93
C ILE A 49 2.31 6.31 5.22
N ILE A 50 1.42 5.35 5.44
CA ILE A 50 1.77 3.96 5.68
C ILE A 50 1.13 3.08 4.61
N PHE A 51 1.96 2.35 3.87
CA PHE A 51 1.50 1.34 2.92
C PHE A 51 1.45 -0.03 3.57
N VAL A 52 0.27 -0.66 3.62
CA VAL A 52 0.12 -2.07 3.99
C VAL A 52 0.14 -2.89 2.70
N ILE A 53 1.24 -3.58 2.45
CA ILE A 53 1.47 -4.40 1.24
C ILE A 53 1.81 -5.83 1.63
N ARG A 54 2.05 -6.70 0.64
CA ARG A 54 2.67 -8.01 0.87
C ARG A 54 4.11 -7.99 0.39
N LYS A 55 4.95 -8.85 0.96
CA LYS A 55 6.38 -8.93 0.62
C LYS A 55 6.62 -9.35 -0.84
N ASP A 56 5.76 -10.22 -1.39
CA ASP A 56 5.87 -10.72 -2.77
C ASP A 56 5.69 -9.64 -3.84
N ILE A 57 5.08 -8.50 -3.51
CA ILE A 57 4.86 -7.38 -4.44
C ILE A 57 5.65 -6.12 -4.08
N GLU A 58 6.53 -6.19 -3.08
CA GLU A 58 7.22 -4.99 -2.58
C GLU A 58 8.06 -4.31 -3.67
N ALA A 59 8.83 -5.10 -4.44
CA ALA A 59 9.68 -4.57 -5.49
C ALA A 59 8.86 -3.85 -6.57
N ASP A 60 7.85 -4.51 -7.12
CA ASP A 60 6.95 -3.95 -8.15
C ASP A 60 6.22 -2.70 -7.64
N PHE A 61 5.80 -2.70 -6.37
CA PHE A 61 5.13 -1.56 -5.75
C PHE A 61 6.07 -0.35 -5.60
N ARG A 62 7.31 -0.59 -5.14
CA ARG A 62 8.32 0.46 -5.00
C ARG A 62 8.72 1.05 -6.34
N GLU A 63 8.90 0.21 -7.36
CA GLU A 63 9.26 0.65 -8.71
C GLU A 63 8.17 1.54 -9.32
N ARG A 64 6.89 1.14 -9.21
CA ARG A 64 5.77 1.84 -9.85
C ARG A 64 5.29 3.08 -9.09
N ILE A 65 5.34 3.06 -7.76
CA ILE A 65 4.82 4.14 -6.92
C ILE A 65 5.87 4.62 -5.94
N GLY A 66 6.41 3.68 -5.15
CA GLY A 66 7.14 4.00 -3.92
C GLY A 66 8.25 5.00 -4.15
N ASN A 67 9.11 4.79 -5.16
CA ASN A 67 10.24 5.66 -5.44
C ASN A 67 9.83 7.12 -5.75
N ARG A 68 8.77 7.31 -6.55
CA ARG A 68 8.28 8.64 -6.93
C ARG A 68 7.60 9.32 -5.74
N VAL A 69 6.74 8.60 -5.02
CA VAL A 69 6.03 9.12 -3.85
C VAL A 69 7.01 9.45 -2.73
N GLU A 70 7.99 8.60 -2.47
CA GLU A 70 9.03 8.82 -1.45
C GLU A 70 9.82 10.10 -1.75
N ALA A 71 10.20 10.34 -3.01
CA ALA A 71 10.89 11.57 -3.39
C ALA A 71 10.05 12.83 -3.14
N ILE A 72 8.76 12.80 -3.51
CA ILE A 72 7.82 13.92 -3.27
C ILE A 72 7.63 14.13 -1.76
N CYS A 73 7.34 13.07 -1.02
CA CYS A 73 7.09 13.12 0.42
C CYS A 73 8.32 13.63 1.18
N ALA A 74 9.53 13.22 0.79
CA ALA A 74 10.76 13.72 1.38
C ALA A 74 10.89 15.25 1.23
N SER A 75 10.57 15.80 0.05
CA SER A 75 10.60 17.25 -0.19
C SER A 75 9.53 18.04 0.58
N LEU A 76 8.44 17.38 0.96
CA LEU A 76 7.32 17.96 1.71
C LEU A 76 7.38 17.64 3.21
N ASN A 77 8.46 17.00 3.68
CA ASN A 77 8.64 16.55 5.06
C ASN A 77 7.50 15.64 5.56
N VAL A 78 7.03 14.75 4.69
CA VAL A 78 6.01 13.71 4.96
C VAL A 78 6.72 12.37 5.16
N GLU A 79 6.45 11.70 6.28
CA GLU A 79 7.05 10.40 6.60
C GLU A 79 6.39 9.27 5.78
N ILE A 80 7.19 8.35 5.25
CA ILE A 80 6.71 7.13 4.56
C ILE A 80 7.13 5.91 5.38
N ALA A 81 6.19 4.98 5.59
CA ALA A 81 6.48 3.68 6.18
C ALA A 81 5.73 2.55 5.46
N TYR A 82 6.24 1.33 5.64
CA TYR A 82 5.67 0.12 5.06
C TYR A 82 5.35 -0.88 6.16
N ALA A 83 4.19 -1.51 6.06
CA ALA A 83 3.77 -2.64 6.86
C ALA A 83 3.47 -3.82 5.93
N PHE A 84 3.80 -5.02 6.39
CA PHE A 84 3.65 -6.23 5.58
C PHE A 84 2.54 -7.12 6.14
N GLN A 85 1.55 -7.40 5.30
CA GLN A 85 0.54 -8.41 5.57
C GLN A 85 1.12 -9.79 5.27
N ASP A 86 1.22 -10.62 6.31
CA ASP A 86 1.73 -11.99 6.24
C ASP A 86 0.76 -12.96 6.91
N LEU A 87 0.64 -14.19 6.39
CA LEU A 87 -0.24 -15.21 6.98
C LEU A 87 0.22 -15.64 8.37
N SER A 88 1.51 -15.59 8.65
CA SER A 88 2.12 -15.90 9.94
C SER A 88 2.08 -14.75 10.94
N SER A 89 1.69 -13.54 10.52
CA SER A 89 1.48 -12.40 11.42
C SER A 89 0.16 -12.53 12.18
N ILE A 90 0.12 -13.50 13.10
CA ILE A 90 -1.04 -13.81 13.96
C ILE A 90 -0.65 -13.71 15.45
N PRO A 91 -1.62 -13.53 16.36
CA PRO A 91 -1.33 -13.46 17.79
C PRO A 91 -0.61 -14.72 18.32
N ALA A 92 0.19 -14.55 19.37
CA ALA A 92 0.85 -15.65 20.04
C ALA A 92 -0.16 -16.70 20.52
N GLY A 93 0.21 -17.98 20.38
CA GLY A 93 -0.66 -19.12 20.74
C GLY A 93 -1.55 -19.63 19.60
N TYR A 94 -1.57 -18.97 18.44
CA TYR A 94 -2.27 -19.44 17.25
C TYR A 94 -1.31 -19.97 16.19
N THR A 95 -1.81 -20.86 15.33
CA THR A 95 -1.08 -21.42 14.18
C THR A 95 -1.87 -21.20 12.90
N VAL A 96 -1.17 -21.03 11.78
CA VAL A 96 -1.81 -20.96 10.47
C VAL A 96 -2.48 -22.30 10.16
N PRO A 97 -3.79 -22.34 9.83
CA PRO A 97 -4.46 -23.57 9.44
C PRO A 97 -3.80 -24.20 8.20
N ASN A 98 -3.66 -25.52 8.21
CA ASN A 98 -3.04 -26.24 7.10
C ASN A 98 -3.79 -25.94 5.78
N GLY A 99 -3.04 -25.71 4.71
CA GLY A 99 -3.59 -25.40 3.38
C GLY A 99 -4.12 -23.98 3.20
N ARG A 100 -4.03 -23.08 4.20
CA ARG A 100 -4.46 -21.69 4.01
C ARG A 100 -3.50 -20.92 3.11
N THR A 101 -4.03 -20.43 1.99
CA THR A 101 -3.32 -19.57 1.03
C THR A 101 -3.94 -18.18 0.89
N LYS A 102 -5.21 -18.03 1.28
CA LYS A 102 -5.92 -16.75 1.21
C LYS A 102 -5.58 -15.84 2.41
N PRO A 103 -5.39 -14.52 2.19
CA PRO A 103 -5.17 -13.56 3.27
C PRO A 103 -6.24 -13.58 4.36
N TRP A 104 -5.91 -13.04 5.55
CA TRP A 104 -6.83 -12.96 6.69
C TRP A 104 -7.98 -11.97 6.49
N GLY A 105 -7.84 -11.02 5.56
CA GLY A 105 -8.85 -10.00 5.27
C GLY A 105 -8.40 -8.61 5.72
N THR A 106 -9.34 -7.66 5.74
CA THR A 106 -9.08 -6.25 6.04
C THR A 106 -9.45 -5.84 7.47
N GLY A 107 -9.79 -6.79 8.35
CA GLY A 107 -10.02 -6.55 9.78
C GLY A 107 -11.33 -5.80 10.10
N ARG A 108 -12.39 -6.03 9.32
CA ARG A 108 -13.74 -5.51 9.62
C ARG A 108 -14.52 -6.43 10.54
#